data_AF-A0A2E7XF21-F1
#
_entry.id   AF-A0A2E7XF21-F1
#
_cell.length_a   1.000
_cell.length_b   1.000
_cell.length_c   1.000
_cell.angle_alpha   90.00
_cell.angle_beta   90.00
_cell.angle_gamma   90.00
#
_symmetry.space_group_name_H-M   'P 1'
#
loop_
_entity.id
_entity.type
_entity.pdbx_description
1 polymer ?
#
loop_
_entity_poly.entity_id
_entity_poly.type
_entity_poly.pdbx_seq_one_letter_code
_entity_poly.pdbx_strand_id
1 'polypeptide(L)'
;MKIEPISTLRNTSNELSKLTEGENTWLLKRYQGKDSLSHRENEEARLRAWLAGGYPVPEIADLNLPSEQQPYLVIQWLEGESLGEFLTSDEIPDPEKLERLQRIIAQFHSRHKYVQQHQDLAFIHHDPNTGNIFLTQDSDYYIDFEESVSQGSKSITDLKAIELAKLIRWSARDMGRENLPDILRLTVEIYGEDSEIIATLIDRVYRQPLQFFQRYKDRRKKIANVHEITKYDLADGFTRVLEDSA
;
A
#
# COMPACT_ATOMS: atom_id res chain seq x y z
N MET A 1 27.03 -3.71 18.99
CA MET A 1 25.96 -3.08 18.19
C MET A 1 26.00 -1.58 18.38
N LYS A 2 25.71 -0.84 17.32
CA LYS A 2 25.51 0.62 17.35
C LYS A 2 24.05 0.90 17.06
N ILE A 3 23.41 1.79 17.81
CA ILE A 3 22.02 2.20 17.61
C ILE A 3 21.99 3.70 17.41
N GLU A 4 21.40 4.14 16.31
CA GLU A 4 21.30 5.56 15.93
C GLU A 4 19.84 5.91 15.64
N PRO A 5 19.29 6.98 16.22
CA PRO A 5 17.91 7.38 15.92
C PRO A 5 17.79 7.81 14.45
N ILE A 6 16.67 7.44 13.83
CA ILE A 6 16.33 7.87 12.48
C ILE A 6 15.35 9.03 12.58
N SER A 7 15.64 10.11 11.84
CA SER A 7 14.65 11.17 11.64
C SER A 7 13.80 10.80 10.43
N THR A 8 12.50 10.62 10.66
CA THR A 8 11.53 10.46 9.59
C THR A 8 10.88 11.79 9.26
N LEU A 9 10.66 12.06 7.97
CA LEU A 9 9.89 13.23 7.53
C LEU A 9 8.40 13.14 7.91
N ARG A 10 7.89 11.91 8.10
CA ARG A 10 6.52 11.64 8.55
C ARG A 10 6.50 11.45 10.06
N ASN A 11 5.46 11.98 10.71
CA ASN A 11 5.16 11.67 12.11
C ASN A 11 4.77 10.19 12.20
N THR A 12 5.62 9.37 12.80
CA THR A 12 5.28 8.01 13.23
C THR A 12 5.04 8.01 14.74
N SER A 13 4.10 7.19 15.21
CA SER A 13 3.91 6.93 16.64
C SER A 13 5.05 6.11 17.23
N ASN A 14 5.80 5.40 16.39
CA ASN A 14 6.83 4.45 16.79
C ASN A 14 8.22 5.08 16.69
N GLU A 15 9.12 4.70 17.59
CA GLU A 15 10.50 5.16 17.56
C GLU A 15 11.32 4.26 16.63
N LEU A 16 11.97 4.89 15.65
CA LEU A 16 12.79 4.18 14.66
C LEU A 16 14.27 4.45 14.91
N SER A 17 15.09 3.40 14.84
CA SER A 17 16.53 3.52 14.95
C SER A 17 17.23 2.59 13.97
N LYS A 18 18.35 3.05 13.42
CA LYS A 18 19.27 2.23 12.65
C LYS A 18 20.13 1.43 13.62
N LEU A 19 20.12 0.12 13.49
CA LEU A 19 20.93 -0.80 14.30
C LEU A 19 21.99 -1.44 13.40
N THR A 20 23.26 -1.29 13.77
CA THR A 20 24.39 -1.87 13.03
C THR A 20 25.12 -2.90 13.87
N GLU A 21 25.33 -4.07 13.29
CA GLU A 21 26.08 -5.19 13.87
C GLU A 21 27.06 -5.76 12.84
N GLY A 22 28.34 -5.38 12.96
CA GLY A 22 29.34 -5.72 11.95
C GLY A 22 29.01 -5.03 10.62
N GLU A 23 28.86 -5.83 9.56
CA GLU A 23 28.45 -5.37 8.22
C GLU A 23 26.93 -5.33 8.05
N ASN A 24 26.17 -5.91 8.98
CA ASN A 24 24.72 -5.96 8.89
C ASN A 24 24.08 -4.69 9.43
N THR A 25 23.07 -4.21 8.71
CA THR A 25 22.26 -3.05 9.08
C THR A 25 20.81 -3.47 9.19
N TRP A 26 20.15 -3.01 10.26
CA TRP A 26 18.78 -3.33 10.60
C TRP A 26 18.01 -2.06 10.97
N LEU A 27 16.70 -2.12 10.84
CA LEU A 27 15.77 -1.16 11.43
C LEU A 27 15.25 -1.74 12.75
N LEU A 28 15.55 -1.05 13.85
CA LEU A 28 14.93 -1.27 15.15
C LEU A 28 13.70 -0.38 15.27
N LYS A 29 12.52 -1.00 15.25
CA LYS A 29 11.22 -0.35 15.44
C LYS A 29 10.72 -0.61 16.85
N ARG A 30 10.53 0.45 17.63
CA ARG A 30 10.00 0.35 19.00
C ARG A 30 8.57 0.90 19.05
N TYR A 31 7.67 0.09 19.57
CA TYR A 31 6.24 0.38 19.55
C TYR A 31 5.84 1.15 20.79
N GLN A 32 5.07 2.22 20.61
CA GLN A 32 4.63 3.09 21.69
C GLN A 32 3.12 3.04 21.88
N GLY A 33 2.68 3.38 23.10
CA GLY A 33 1.26 3.45 23.43
C GLY A 33 0.64 2.16 23.96
N LYS A 34 -0.68 2.20 24.19
CA LYS A 34 -1.43 1.16 24.90
C LYS A 34 -1.47 -0.17 24.16
N ASP A 35 -1.49 -0.13 22.83
CA ASP A 35 -1.64 -1.30 21.97
C ASP A 35 -0.29 -1.76 21.37
N SER A 36 0.82 -1.23 21.87
CA SER A 36 2.19 -1.47 21.36
C SER A 36 2.56 -2.94 21.20
N LEU A 37 2.22 -3.79 22.19
CA LEU A 37 2.47 -5.24 22.10
C LEU A 37 1.65 -5.88 20.98
N SER A 38 0.36 -5.53 20.88
CA SER A 38 -0.52 -6.09 19.84
C SER A 38 -0.09 -5.66 18.44
N HIS A 39 0.31 -4.40 18.24
CA HIS A 39 0.83 -3.93 16.95
C HIS A 39 2.11 -4.67 16.57
N ARG A 40 3.04 -4.84 17.52
CA ARG A 40 4.28 -5.59 17.31
C ARG A 40 4.02 -7.04 16.92
N GLU A 41 3.18 -7.74 17.67
CA GLU A 41 2.85 -9.15 17.40
C GLU A 41 2.13 -9.32 16.06
N ASN A 42 1.21 -8.41 15.73
CA ASN A 42 0.49 -8.44 14.46
C ASN A 42 1.42 -8.15 13.27
N GLU A 43 2.29 -7.13 13.37
CA GLU A 43 3.28 -6.83 12.33
C GLU A 43 4.23 -8.02 12.13
N GLU A 44 4.78 -8.59 13.21
CA GLU A 44 5.64 -9.77 13.12
C GLU A 44 4.94 -10.95 12.43
N ALA A 45 3.72 -11.30 12.88
CA ALA A 45 2.96 -12.42 12.32
C ALA A 45 2.68 -12.23 10.82
N ARG A 46 2.34 -11.01 10.40
CA ARG A 46 2.03 -10.71 8.99
C ARG A 46 3.28 -10.67 8.12
N LEU A 47 4.39 -10.12 8.60
CA LEU A 47 5.67 -10.18 7.89
C LEU A 47 6.10 -11.65 7.68
N ARG A 48 6.01 -12.49 8.72
CA ARG A 48 6.32 -13.93 8.58
C ARG A 48 5.37 -14.63 7.60
N ALA A 49 4.07 -14.33 7.63
CA ALA A 49 3.10 -14.91 6.70
C ALA A 49 3.37 -14.48 5.24
N TRP A 50 3.66 -13.20 4.99
CA TRP A 50 3.96 -12.69 3.66
C TRP A 50 5.25 -13.30 3.10
N LEU A 51 6.30 -13.36 3.91
CA LEU A 51 7.57 -13.98 3.54
C LEU A 51 7.36 -15.46 3.19
N ALA A 52 6.62 -16.21 4.02
CA ALA A 52 6.29 -17.62 3.76
C ALA A 52 5.44 -17.82 2.50
N GLY A 53 4.58 -16.85 2.15
CA GLY A 53 3.82 -16.84 0.91
C GLY A 53 4.62 -16.38 -0.32
N GLY A 54 5.91 -16.07 -0.16
CA GLY A 54 6.78 -15.62 -1.25
C GLY A 54 6.57 -14.17 -1.67
N TYR A 55 5.94 -13.34 -0.83
CA TYR A 55 5.77 -11.91 -1.09
C TYR A 55 6.91 -11.11 -0.43
N PRO A 56 7.52 -10.15 -1.15
CA PRO A 56 8.67 -9.43 -0.61
C PRO A 56 8.28 -8.53 0.58
N VAL A 57 8.88 -8.82 1.72
CA VAL A 57 8.78 -8.02 2.95
C VAL A 57 10.13 -8.06 3.66
N PRO A 58 10.46 -7.04 4.50
CA PRO A 58 11.68 -7.06 5.29
C PRO A 58 11.81 -8.36 6.09
N GLU A 59 12.99 -8.96 6.07
CA GLU A 59 13.30 -10.07 6.97
C GLU A 59 13.23 -9.62 8.43
N ILE A 60 12.84 -10.54 9.31
CA ILE A 60 12.81 -10.29 10.76
C ILE A 60 14.07 -10.91 11.37
N ALA A 61 14.82 -10.12 12.11
CA ALA A 61 15.96 -10.61 12.88
C ALA A 61 15.54 -10.93 14.32
N ASP A 62 15.78 -12.17 14.74
CA ASP A 62 15.56 -12.61 16.11
C ASP A 62 16.73 -12.17 17.02
N LEU A 63 16.96 -10.86 17.15
CA LEU A 63 17.97 -10.27 18.02
C LEU A 63 17.42 -10.02 19.43
N ASN A 64 18.10 -10.54 20.44
CA ASN A 64 17.83 -10.18 21.82
C ASN A 64 18.59 -8.91 22.20
N LEU A 65 17.87 -7.83 22.50
CA LEU A 65 18.41 -6.55 22.94
C LEU A 65 18.05 -6.29 24.41
N PRO A 66 18.90 -6.67 25.38
CA PRO A 66 18.57 -6.59 26.81
C PRO A 66 18.29 -5.17 27.32
N SER A 67 18.74 -4.14 26.60
CA SER A 67 18.47 -2.73 26.92
C SER A 67 17.06 -2.28 26.54
N GLU A 68 16.35 -3.04 25.71
CA GLU A 68 15.02 -2.70 25.23
C GLU A 68 13.94 -3.21 26.19
N GLN A 69 13.23 -2.29 26.83
CA GLN A 69 12.20 -2.60 27.82
C GLN A 69 10.77 -2.57 27.26
N GLN A 70 10.59 -1.99 26.08
CA GLN A 70 9.30 -1.90 25.38
C GLN A 70 9.22 -2.90 24.23
N PRO A 71 8.01 -3.24 23.73
CA PRO A 71 7.89 -4.09 22.55
C PRO A 71 8.67 -3.50 21.37
N TYR A 72 9.49 -4.33 20.73
CA TYR A 72 10.27 -3.95 19.56
C TYR A 72 10.27 -5.06 18.52
N LEU A 73 10.61 -4.66 17.30
CA LEU A 73 10.89 -5.55 16.18
C LEU A 73 12.18 -5.08 15.50
N VAL A 74 13.07 -6.01 15.19
CA VAL A 74 14.25 -5.75 14.37
C VAL A 74 13.97 -6.33 13.00
N ILE A 75 13.93 -5.46 11.99
CA ILE A 75 13.67 -5.86 10.60
C ILE A 75 14.79 -5.40 9.68
N GLN A 76 14.91 -6.06 8.52
CA GLN A 76 15.90 -5.75 7.50
C GLN A 76 15.90 -4.25 7.17
N TRP A 77 17.11 -3.67 7.12
CA TRP A 77 17.27 -2.34 6.56
C TRP A 77 17.17 -2.41 5.04
N LEU A 78 16.24 -1.64 4.47
CA LEU A 78 16.09 -1.55 3.02
C LEU A 78 16.85 -0.33 2.50
N GLU A 79 17.77 -0.56 1.58
CA GLU A 79 18.46 0.50 0.83
C GLU A 79 17.66 0.79 -0.45
N GLY A 80 17.02 1.95 -0.50
CA GLY A 80 16.09 2.30 -1.58
C GLY A 80 15.25 3.53 -1.24
N GLU A 81 14.28 3.81 -2.11
CA GLU A 81 13.29 4.85 -1.93
C GLU A 81 11.89 4.25 -1.86
N SER A 82 10.94 4.97 -1.28
CA SER A 82 9.53 4.58 -1.38
C SER A 82 9.01 4.75 -2.81
N LEU A 83 7.98 3.98 -3.18
CA LEU A 83 7.26 4.17 -4.45
C LEU A 83 6.71 5.61 -4.54
N GLY A 84 6.33 6.21 -3.42
CA GLY A 84 5.90 7.61 -3.38
C GLY A 84 6.99 8.57 -3.85
N GLU A 85 8.21 8.46 -3.30
CA GLU A 85 9.37 9.28 -3.70
C GLU A 85 9.67 9.10 -5.19
N PHE A 86 9.72 7.85 -5.65
CA PHE A 86 9.95 7.49 -7.05
C PHE A 86 8.91 8.10 -8.00
N LEU A 87 7.63 8.02 -7.66
CA LEU A 87 6.55 8.58 -8.49
C LEU A 87 6.53 10.12 -8.50
N THR A 88 6.92 10.76 -7.40
CA THR A 88 7.02 12.23 -7.30
C THR A 88 8.28 12.81 -7.93
N SER A 89 9.27 11.98 -8.26
CA SER A 89 10.55 12.48 -8.79
C SER A 89 10.38 13.11 -10.18
N ASP A 90 10.78 14.37 -10.32
CA ASP A 90 10.82 15.07 -11.62
C ASP A 90 11.95 14.55 -12.54
N GLU A 91 12.92 13.82 -11.98
CA GLU A 91 14.06 13.27 -12.73
C GLU A 91 13.68 11.98 -13.48
N ILE A 92 12.59 11.32 -13.07
CA ILE A 92 12.15 10.03 -13.62
C ILE A 92 11.00 10.28 -14.61
N PRO A 93 11.12 9.87 -15.89
CA PRO A 93 10.06 10.04 -16.86
C PRO A 93 8.80 9.21 -16.55
N ASP A 94 7.63 9.75 -16.89
CA ASP A 94 6.35 9.07 -16.70
C ASP A 94 6.26 7.66 -17.29
N PRO A 95 6.81 7.35 -18.49
CA PRO A 95 6.83 5.98 -19.00
C PRO A 95 7.53 4.97 -18.08
N GLU A 96 8.63 5.37 -17.44
CA GLU A 96 9.37 4.51 -16.51
C GLU A 96 8.57 4.32 -15.20
N LYS A 97 7.88 5.37 -14.75
CA LYS A 97 6.96 5.30 -13.61
C LYS A 97 5.80 4.33 -13.86
N LEU A 98 5.20 4.41 -15.04
CA LEU A 98 4.13 3.49 -15.47
C LEU A 98 4.62 2.05 -15.56
N GLU A 99 5.81 1.80 -16.08
CA GLU A 99 6.39 0.45 -16.14
C GLU A 99 6.59 -0.15 -14.73
N ARG A 100 7.06 0.65 -13.77
CA ARG A 100 7.15 0.19 -12.37
C ARG A 100 5.76 -0.09 -11.80
N LEU A 101 4.79 0.80 -12.02
CA LEU A 101 3.41 0.59 -11.57
C LEU A 101 2.77 -0.67 -12.19
N GLN A 102 3.09 -0.99 -13.45
CA GLN A 102 2.62 -2.20 -14.11
C GLN A 102 3.05 -3.45 -13.33
N ARG A 103 4.33 -3.52 -12.96
CA ARG A 103 4.89 -4.63 -12.17
C ARG A 103 4.21 -4.74 -10.81
N ILE A 104 4.02 -3.61 -10.12
CA ILE A 104 3.39 -3.58 -8.79
C ILE A 104 1.91 -3.97 -8.87
N ILE A 105 1.16 -3.45 -9.83
CA ILE A 105 -0.26 -3.80 -10.02
C ILE A 105 -0.39 -5.29 -10.38
N ALA A 106 0.53 -5.85 -11.17
CA ALA A 106 0.57 -7.28 -11.46
C ALA A 106 0.86 -8.12 -10.19
N GLN A 107 1.73 -7.66 -9.29
CA GLN A 107 1.95 -8.32 -7.98
C GLN A 107 0.68 -8.28 -7.12
N PHE A 108 -0.03 -7.14 -7.07
CA PHE A 108 -1.32 -7.04 -6.37
C PHE A 108 -2.32 -8.03 -6.96
N HIS A 109 -2.43 -8.11 -8.28
CA HIS A 109 -3.35 -9.03 -8.94
C HIS A 109 -3.02 -10.50 -8.60
N SER A 110 -1.75 -10.87 -8.64
CA SER A 110 -1.28 -12.21 -8.24
C SER A 110 -1.67 -12.52 -6.79
N ARG A 111 -1.40 -11.59 -5.87
CA ARG A 111 -1.77 -11.72 -4.46
C ARG A 111 -3.29 -11.81 -4.25
N HIS A 112 -4.06 -11.01 -4.97
CA HIS A 112 -5.52 -11.02 -4.92
C HIS A 112 -6.13 -12.34 -5.40
N LYS A 113 -5.49 -13.00 -6.39
CA LYS A 113 -5.83 -14.37 -6.79
C LYS A 113 -5.55 -15.37 -5.67
N TYR A 114 -4.39 -15.27 -5.02
CA TYR A 114 -4.06 -16.12 -3.87
C TYR A 114 -5.10 -15.97 -2.74
N VAL A 115 -5.43 -14.74 -2.36
CA VAL A 115 -6.46 -14.42 -1.34
C VAL A 115 -7.81 -15.01 -1.73
N GLN A 116 -8.21 -14.90 -3.00
CA GLN A 116 -9.48 -15.48 -3.47
C GLN A 116 -9.50 -17.00 -3.32
N GLN A 117 -8.40 -17.67 -3.65
CA GLN A 117 -8.29 -19.12 -3.62
C GLN A 117 -8.23 -19.68 -2.20
N HIS A 118 -7.50 -19.02 -1.30
CA HIS A 118 -7.22 -19.52 0.05
C HIS A 118 -8.05 -18.87 1.14
N GLN A 119 -8.84 -17.83 0.80
CA GLN A 119 -9.63 -17.04 1.75
C GLN A 119 -8.78 -16.43 2.88
N ASP A 120 -7.48 -16.20 2.63
CA ASP A 120 -6.53 -15.73 3.64
C ASP A 120 -6.37 -14.21 3.58
N LEU A 121 -6.98 -13.54 4.55
CA LEU A 121 -6.98 -12.08 4.65
C LEU A 121 -5.64 -11.50 5.10
N ALA A 122 -4.71 -12.32 5.61
CA ALA A 122 -3.38 -11.85 6.00
C ALA A 122 -2.65 -11.24 4.80
N PHE A 123 -2.92 -11.76 3.60
CA PHE A 123 -2.40 -11.30 2.32
C PHE A 123 -3.21 -10.14 1.71
N ILE A 124 -3.96 -9.38 2.50
CA ILE A 124 -4.47 -8.05 2.12
C ILE A 124 -3.73 -7.01 2.95
N HIS A 125 -3.11 -6.02 2.30
CA HIS A 125 -2.48 -4.91 2.97
C HIS A 125 -3.54 -3.91 3.46
N HIS A 126 -3.47 -3.52 4.73
CA HIS A 126 -4.49 -2.66 5.33
C HIS A 126 -4.39 -1.21 4.80
N ASP A 127 -3.16 -0.73 4.56
CA ASP A 127 -2.89 0.59 4.00
C ASP A 127 -1.81 0.56 2.90
N PRO A 128 -2.15 0.13 1.67
CA PRO A 128 -1.22 0.05 0.53
C PRO A 128 -0.97 1.44 -0.07
N ASN A 129 -0.59 2.42 0.75
CA ASN A 129 -0.15 3.70 0.21
C ASN A 129 1.26 3.53 -0.41
N THR A 130 1.59 4.39 -1.37
CA THR A 130 2.88 4.41 -2.09
C THR A 130 4.09 4.62 -1.17
N GLY A 131 3.91 5.18 0.02
CA GLY A 131 4.96 5.28 1.03
C GLY A 131 5.26 3.98 1.77
N ASN A 132 4.35 3.00 1.70
CA ASN A 132 4.47 1.69 2.34
C ASN A 132 4.95 0.60 1.36
N ILE A 133 5.45 1.01 0.20
CA ILE A 133 6.11 0.14 -0.77
C ILE A 133 7.50 0.72 -1.00
N PHE A 134 8.54 -0.06 -0.72
CA PHE A 134 9.94 0.35 -0.82
C PHE A 134 10.59 -0.32 -2.02
N LEU A 135 11.18 0.48 -2.91
CA LEU A 135 11.79 0.04 -4.14
C LEU A 135 13.28 -0.20 -3.89
N THR A 136 13.72 -1.43 -4.11
CA THR A 136 15.15 -1.79 -4.10
C THR A 136 15.58 -2.21 -5.51
N GLN A 137 16.87 -2.48 -5.68
CA GLN A 137 17.38 -3.02 -6.95
C GLN A 137 16.73 -4.37 -7.30
N ASP A 138 16.47 -5.21 -6.29
CA ASP A 138 16.07 -6.60 -6.50
C ASP A 138 14.56 -6.82 -6.42
N SER A 139 13.85 -6.00 -5.62
CA SER A 139 12.42 -6.22 -5.36
C SER A 139 11.69 -4.97 -4.85
N ASP A 140 10.35 -5.03 -4.89
CA ASP A 140 9.44 -4.05 -4.30
C ASP A 140 8.91 -4.61 -2.97
N TYR A 141 9.38 -4.05 -1.85
CA TYR A 141 9.08 -4.53 -0.50
C TYR A 141 7.87 -3.83 0.10
N TYR A 142 6.98 -4.59 0.73
CA TYR A 142 5.88 -4.04 1.50
C TYR A 142 6.31 -3.82 2.94
N ILE A 143 5.88 -2.73 3.56
CA ILE A 143 6.16 -2.39 4.95
C ILE A 143 4.90 -1.90 5.67
N ASP A 144 5.00 -1.68 6.98
CA ASP A 144 3.91 -1.11 7.80
C ASP A 144 2.72 -2.08 7.94
N PHE A 145 2.98 -3.20 8.63
CA PHE A 145 2.03 -4.29 8.82
C PHE A 145 1.29 -4.25 10.16
N GLU A 146 1.36 -3.13 10.89
CA GLU A 146 0.87 -2.97 12.27
C GLU A 146 -0.62 -3.32 12.47
N GLU A 147 -1.43 -3.15 11.43
CA GLU A 147 -2.89 -3.32 11.49
C GLU A 147 -3.38 -4.52 10.67
N SER A 148 -4.29 -5.31 11.24
CA SER A 148 -4.89 -6.46 10.53
C SER A 148 -6.10 -6.03 9.70
N VAL A 149 -6.33 -6.75 8.60
CA VAL A 149 -7.57 -6.58 7.83
C VAL A 149 -8.64 -7.49 8.43
N SER A 150 -9.65 -6.87 9.04
CA SER A 150 -10.85 -7.59 9.49
C SER A 150 -11.93 -7.58 8.41
N GLN A 151 -12.55 -8.74 8.18
CA GLN A 151 -13.64 -8.87 7.21
C GLN A 151 -14.86 -8.04 7.61
N GLY A 152 -15.25 -8.13 8.89
CA GLY A 152 -16.49 -7.53 9.37
C GLY A 152 -17.67 -7.96 8.50
N SER A 153 -18.43 -7.00 7.99
CA SER A 153 -19.55 -7.22 7.05
C SER A 153 -19.16 -7.18 5.57
N LYS A 154 -17.87 -7.00 5.23
CA LYS A 154 -17.42 -6.86 3.84
C LYS A 154 -17.12 -8.22 3.22
N SER A 155 -17.30 -8.36 1.91
CA SER A 155 -16.80 -9.54 1.18
C SER A 155 -15.28 -9.48 0.98
N ILE A 156 -14.64 -10.60 0.63
CA ILE A 156 -13.22 -10.59 0.24
C ILE A 156 -12.99 -9.71 -1.00
N THR A 157 -13.91 -9.75 -1.97
CA THR A 157 -13.87 -8.89 -3.16
C THR A 157 -13.94 -7.42 -2.79
N ASP A 158 -14.74 -7.03 -1.79
CA ASP A 158 -14.77 -5.66 -1.26
C ASP A 158 -13.42 -5.24 -0.68
N LEU A 159 -12.76 -6.11 0.09
CA LEU A 159 -11.48 -5.79 0.70
C LEU A 159 -10.39 -5.60 -0.36
N LYS A 160 -10.33 -6.48 -1.35
CA LYS A 160 -9.44 -6.37 -2.51
C LYS A 160 -9.70 -5.09 -3.31
N ALA A 161 -10.97 -4.74 -3.56
CA ALA A 161 -11.34 -3.52 -4.25
C ALA A 161 -10.95 -2.25 -3.47
N ILE A 162 -11.08 -2.26 -2.14
CA ILE A 162 -10.61 -1.15 -1.29
C ILE A 162 -9.09 -1.02 -1.37
N GLU A 163 -8.38 -2.13 -1.28
CA GLU A 163 -6.93 -2.16 -1.34
C GLU A 163 -6.42 -1.62 -2.68
N LEU A 164 -6.96 -2.12 -3.80
CA LEU A 164 -6.61 -1.66 -5.14
C LEU A 164 -6.95 -0.17 -5.34
N ALA A 165 -8.13 0.27 -4.90
CA ALA A 165 -8.53 1.66 -4.98
C ALA A 165 -7.58 2.59 -4.21
N LYS A 166 -7.07 2.15 -3.05
CA LYS A 166 -6.07 2.91 -2.28
C LYS A 166 -4.78 3.03 -3.09
N LEU A 167 -4.21 1.93 -3.59
CA LEU A 167 -2.98 1.94 -4.37
C LEU A 167 -3.08 2.91 -5.56
N ILE A 168 -4.13 2.78 -6.37
CA ILE A 168 -4.32 3.60 -7.58
C ILE A 168 -4.45 5.08 -7.21
N ARG A 169 -5.23 5.39 -6.17
CA ARG A 169 -5.44 6.77 -5.73
C ARG A 169 -4.14 7.41 -5.25
N TRP A 170 -3.33 6.69 -4.46
CA TRP A 170 -2.04 7.20 -3.99
C TRP A 170 -1.05 7.32 -5.16
N SER A 171 -1.02 6.35 -6.07
CA SER A 171 -0.16 6.38 -7.26
C SER A 171 -0.47 7.55 -8.18
N ALA A 172 -1.75 7.76 -8.53
CA ALA A 172 -2.18 8.89 -9.36
C ALA A 172 -2.01 10.25 -8.66
N ARG A 173 -2.06 10.29 -7.32
CA ARG A 173 -1.78 11.52 -6.58
C ARG A 173 -0.29 11.87 -6.64
N ASP A 174 0.58 10.88 -6.48
CA ASP A 174 2.02 11.07 -6.41
C ASP A 174 2.65 11.27 -7.80
N MET A 175 2.13 10.58 -8.83
CA MET A 175 2.55 10.71 -10.22
C MET A 175 1.90 11.89 -10.97
N GLY A 176 0.79 12.44 -10.44
CA GLY A 176 0.02 13.49 -11.10
C GLY A 176 -1.31 13.00 -11.69
N ARG A 177 -2.34 13.83 -11.58
CA ARG A 177 -3.74 13.48 -11.93
C ARG A 177 -3.89 13.16 -13.41
N GLU A 178 -3.11 13.81 -14.25
CA GLU A 178 -3.02 13.62 -15.69
C GLU A 178 -2.65 12.19 -16.08
N ASN A 179 -1.93 11.47 -15.22
CA ASN A 179 -1.52 10.08 -15.42
C ASN A 179 -2.60 9.06 -14.99
N LEU A 180 -3.70 9.50 -14.37
CA LEU A 180 -4.78 8.61 -13.93
C LEU A 180 -5.35 7.74 -15.07
N PRO A 181 -5.66 8.25 -16.28
CA PRO A 181 -6.18 7.43 -17.36
C PRO A 181 -5.26 6.26 -17.74
N ASP A 182 -3.95 6.48 -17.78
CA ASP A 182 -2.96 5.44 -18.09
C ASP A 182 -2.88 4.38 -16.98
N ILE A 183 -2.88 4.81 -15.72
CA ILE A 183 -2.90 3.88 -14.57
C ILE A 183 -4.18 3.03 -14.58
N LEU A 184 -5.33 3.60 -14.94
CA LEU A 184 -6.59 2.88 -15.02
C LEU A 184 -6.60 1.87 -16.18
N ARG A 185 -6.13 2.27 -17.37
CA ARG A 185 -5.96 1.35 -18.51
C ARG A 185 -5.07 0.18 -18.15
N LEU A 186 -3.90 0.45 -17.59
CA LEU A 186 -2.96 -0.57 -17.10
C LEU A 186 -3.63 -1.53 -16.11
N THR A 187 -4.45 -0.99 -15.19
CA THR A 187 -5.16 -1.82 -14.21
C THR A 187 -6.19 -2.71 -14.88
N VAL A 188 -6.98 -2.19 -15.83
CA VAL A 188 -7.96 -2.98 -16.59
C VAL A 188 -7.26 -4.07 -17.41
N GLU A 189 -6.15 -3.75 -18.09
CA GLU A 189 -5.35 -4.73 -18.84
C GLU A 189 -4.86 -5.88 -17.94
N ILE A 190 -4.42 -5.58 -16.71
CA ILE A 190 -3.89 -6.57 -15.78
C ILE A 190 -5.01 -7.43 -15.16
N TYR A 191 -6.10 -6.82 -14.70
CA TYR A 191 -7.18 -7.51 -14.00
C TYR A 191 -8.21 -8.14 -14.95
N GLY A 192 -8.30 -7.65 -16.18
CA GLY A 192 -9.32 -7.99 -17.16
C GLY A 192 -10.57 -7.11 -17.04
N GLU A 193 -11.25 -6.93 -18.18
CA GLU A 193 -12.47 -6.12 -18.30
C GLU A 193 -13.64 -6.68 -17.47
N ASP A 194 -13.74 -8.01 -17.39
CA ASP A 194 -14.76 -8.73 -16.60
C ASP A 194 -14.39 -8.87 -15.10
N SER A 195 -13.42 -8.10 -14.61
CA SER A 195 -12.94 -8.22 -13.23
C SER A 195 -14.00 -7.82 -12.20
N GLU A 196 -14.42 -8.80 -11.37
CA GLU A 196 -15.31 -8.55 -10.22
C GLU A 196 -14.75 -7.52 -9.24
N ILE A 197 -13.42 -7.40 -9.13
CA ILE A 197 -12.76 -6.43 -8.24
C ILE A 197 -12.96 -5.01 -8.78
N ILE A 198 -12.80 -4.81 -10.10
CA ILE A 198 -13.03 -3.51 -10.76
C ILE A 198 -14.53 -3.16 -10.68
N ALA A 199 -15.41 -4.11 -11.01
CA ALA A 199 -16.85 -3.91 -10.90
C ALA A 199 -17.26 -3.52 -9.47
N THR A 200 -16.74 -4.22 -8.46
CA THR A 200 -16.97 -3.91 -7.04
C THR A 200 -16.45 -2.52 -6.67
N LEU A 201 -15.28 -2.12 -7.16
CA LEU A 201 -14.72 -0.78 -6.92
C LEU A 201 -15.67 0.31 -7.42
N ILE A 202 -16.20 0.16 -8.64
CA ILE A 202 -17.17 1.10 -9.24
C ILE A 202 -18.47 1.09 -8.44
N ASP A 203 -19.03 -0.09 -8.17
CA ASP A 203 -20.30 -0.26 -7.48
C ASP A 203 -20.30 0.32 -6.06
N ARG A 204 -19.18 0.21 -5.34
CA ARG A 204 -19.02 0.80 -4.00
C ARG A 204 -19.19 2.31 -3.99
N VAL A 205 -19.00 2.98 -5.12
CA VAL A 205 -19.23 4.41 -5.30
C VAL A 205 -20.67 4.69 -5.76
N TYR A 206 -21.17 3.93 -6.74
CA TYR A 206 -22.49 4.15 -7.35
C TYR A 206 -23.68 3.47 -6.65
N ARG A 207 -23.48 2.67 -5.61
CA ARG A 207 -24.59 2.11 -4.81
C ARG A 207 -24.89 2.87 -3.52
N GLN A 208 -24.12 3.91 -3.22
CA GLN A 208 -24.27 4.68 -1.98
C GLN A 208 -25.53 5.57 -2.03
N PRO A 209 -26.34 5.64 -0.96
CA PRO A 209 -27.41 6.63 -0.89
C PRO A 209 -26.84 8.06 -0.83
N LEU A 210 -27.63 9.04 -1.29
CA LEU A 210 -27.29 10.47 -1.27
C LEU A 210 -26.02 10.85 -2.07
N GLN A 211 -25.78 10.20 -3.21
CA GLN A 211 -24.60 10.47 -4.06
C GLN A 211 -24.47 11.93 -4.46
N PHE A 212 -25.59 12.62 -4.70
CA PHE A 212 -25.58 14.04 -5.02
C PHE A 212 -24.85 14.87 -3.95
N PHE A 213 -25.13 14.60 -2.67
CA PHE A 213 -24.48 15.30 -1.56
C PHE A 213 -23.01 14.90 -1.40
N GLN A 214 -22.69 13.62 -1.62
CA GLN A 214 -21.30 13.15 -1.58
C GLN A 214 -20.46 13.74 -2.72
N ARG A 215 -20.99 13.79 -3.94
CA ARG A 215 -20.37 14.46 -5.11
C ARG A 215 -20.27 15.98 -4.92
N TYR A 216 -21.20 16.60 -4.18
CA TYR A 216 -21.05 18.01 -3.78
C TYR A 216 -19.86 18.22 -2.83
N LYS A 217 -19.72 17.38 -1.80
CA LYS A 217 -18.54 17.39 -0.91
C LYS A 217 -17.24 17.13 -1.68
N ASP A 218 -17.26 16.20 -2.63
CA ASP A 218 -16.15 15.88 -3.52
C ASP A 218 -15.69 17.13 -4.30
N ARG A 219 -16.63 17.82 -4.94
CA ARG A 219 -16.35 19.09 -5.63
C ARG A 219 -15.75 20.14 -4.70
N ARG A 220 -16.24 20.25 -3.46
CA ARG A 220 -15.64 21.18 -2.47
C ARG A 220 -14.22 20.79 -2.09
N LYS A 221 -13.90 19.51 -1.96
CA LYS A 221 -12.51 19.06 -1.72
C LYS A 221 -11.61 19.45 -2.89
N LYS A 222 -12.07 19.26 -4.12
CA LYS A 222 -11.32 19.63 -5.33
C LYS A 222 -11.12 21.14 -5.49
N ILE A 223 -12.05 21.97 -5.00
CA ILE A 223 -11.84 23.42 -4.93
C ILE A 223 -10.71 23.77 -3.96
N ALA A 224 -10.58 23.05 -2.85
CA ALA A 224 -9.51 23.27 -1.87
C ALA A 224 -8.16 22.66 -2.31
N ASN A 225 -8.19 21.55 -3.04
CA ASN A 225 -7.02 20.90 -3.60
C ASN A 225 -7.36 20.30 -4.97
N VAL A 226 -6.93 20.99 -6.04
CA VAL A 226 -7.23 20.58 -7.43
C VAL A 226 -6.59 19.23 -7.80
N HIS A 227 -5.52 18.83 -7.09
CA HIS A 227 -4.79 17.59 -7.33
C HIS A 227 -5.36 16.39 -6.55
N GLU A 228 -6.41 16.59 -5.74
CA GLU A 228 -7.04 15.49 -4.99
C GLU A 228 -7.67 14.48 -5.95
N ILE A 229 -7.23 13.22 -5.86
CA ILE A 229 -7.86 12.06 -6.50
C ILE A 229 -8.85 11.44 -5.52
N THR A 230 -10.10 11.28 -5.95
CA THR A 230 -11.16 10.75 -5.10
C THR A 230 -11.69 9.41 -5.61
N LYS A 231 -12.45 8.70 -4.77
CA LYS A 231 -13.12 7.46 -5.17
C LYS A 231 -14.03 7.66 -6.39
N TYR A 232 -14.59 8.86 -6.58
CA TYR A 232 -15.41 9.18 -7.74
C TYR A 232 -14.58 9.30 -9.01
N ASP A 233 -13.37 9.85 -8.94
CA ASP A 233 -12.46 9.89 -10.10
C ASP A 233 -12.09 8.49 -10.57
N LEU A 234 -11.87 7.56 -9.63
CA LEU A 234 -11.60 6.18 -9.98
C LEU A 234 -12.81 5.50 -10.64
N ALA A 235 -13.99 5.59 -10.02
CA ALA A 235 -15.20 4.95 -10.56
C ALA A 235 -15.60 5.52 -11.93
N ASP A 236 -15.61 6.85 -12.07
CA ASP A 236 -15.92 7.52 -13.33
C ASP A 236 -14.84 7.21 -14.39
N GLY A 237 -13.57 7.11 -13.99
CA GLY A 237 -12.46 6.77 -14.88
C GLY A 237 -12.49 5.32 -15.38
N PHE A 238 -12.68 4.35 -14.48
CA PHE A 238 -12.80 2.94 -14.87
C PHE A 238 -13.99 2.71 -15.80
N THR A 239 -15.13 3.35 -15.53
CA THR A 239 -16.31 3.25 -16.40
C THR A 239 -15.97 3.68 -17.83
N ARG A 240 -15.27 4.81 -18.00
CA ARG A 240 -14.84 5.28 -19.34
C ARG A 240 -13.88 4.32 -20.01
N VAL A 241 -12.87 3.82 -19.29
CA VAL A 241 -11.91 2.86 -19.85
C VAL A 241 -12.61 1.60 -20.34
N LEU A 242 -13.58 1.07 -19.59
CA LEU A 242 -14.36 -0.11 -19.99
C LEU A 242 -15.31 0.17 -21.15
N GLU A 243 -15.88 1.37 -21.25
CA GLU A 243 -16.71 1.80 -22.38
C GLU A 243 -15.89 1.97 -23.67
N ASP A 244 -14.65 2.44 -23.58
CA ASP A 244 -13.75 2.64 -24.73
C ASP A 244 -13.19 1.31 -25.28
N SER A 245 -13.21 0.23 -24.49
CA SER A 245 -12.74 -1.12 -24.88
C SER A 245 -13.79 -2.00 -25.55
N ALA A 246 -15.09 -1.65 -25.44
CA ALA A 246 -16.22 -2.45 -25.91
C ALA A 246 -16.61 -2.17 -27.38
#